data_AF-A0A158C7C1-F1
#
_entry.id   AF-A0A158C7C1-F1
#
_cell.length_a   1.000
_cell.length_b   1.000
_cell.length_c   1.000
_cell.angle_alpha   90.00
_cell.angle_beta   90.00
_cell.angle_gamma   90.00
#
_symmetry.space_group_name_H-M   'P 1'
#
loop_
_entity.id
_entity.type
_entity.pdbx_description
1 polymer ?
#
loop_
_entity_poly.entity_id
_entity_poly.type
_entity_poly.pdbx_seq_one_letter_code
_entity_poly.pdbx_strand_id
1 'polypeptide(L)'
;MNNSPRAVLLGPLLKSVSRSFYLTLRILPAGMRDPIGLAYLLARAADTIADTSLISPQRRLELLLSLRAQVNGAADDGALARIAGEVAGQQAQPDERALLESLSAALAILPQLDVQDQAAVRDIVTTLSTGMEFDLRTFPDETSGEIVALQEFSELDRYTYLVAGCVGEFWTKMTYAHKPGTLKAAPETMLALGVRFGKALQMTNVLRDCARDLRIGRCYLPEVMLARHGLTPHALLQPESSARARPVLFELLRTSLALFQDAVAYTLAIPPGAVRLRLACLWPIMIGLDTLVLLARNDAWLDPASISKVRRNDVYRIIAASLPMVASNGMLRAWTARRIRAVEAALSAATRP
;
A
#
# COMPACT_ATOMS: atom_id res chain seq x y z
N MET A 1 12.98 -27.73 -14.18
CA MET A 1 12.44 -26.37 -13.93
C MET A 1 11.22 -26.23 -14.81
N ASN A 2 10.05 -25.92 -14.24
CA ASN A 2 8.79 -25.90 -14.99
C ASN A 2 8.74 -24.62 -15.84
N ASN A 3 8.96 -24.74 -17.14
CA ASN A 3 9.06 -23.61 -18.10
C ASN A 3 7.71 -23.02 -18.53
N SER A 4 6.63 -23.24 -17.77
CA SER A 4 5.33 -22.67 -18.11
C SER A 4 5.34 -21.13 -17.98
N PRO A 5 4.68 -20.37 -18.87
CA PRO A 5 4.54 -18.92 -18.75
C PRO A 5 4.06 -18.48 -17.36
N ARG A 6 3.13 -19.24 -16.75
CA ARG A 6 2.65 -19.05 -15.38
C ARG A 6 3.77 -19.04 -14.33
N ALA A 7 4.72 -19.98 -14.42
CA ALA A 7 5.84 -20.08 -13.48
C ALA A 7 6.85 -18.93 -13.62
N VAL A 8 7.02 -18.40 -14.84
CA VAL A 8 7.89 -17.24 -15.11
C VAL A 8 7.25 -15.96 -14.56
N LEU A 9 5.96 -15.76 -14.81
CA LEU A 9 5.22 -14.58 -14.38
C LEU A 9 5.11 -14.49 -12.85
N LEU A 10 4.62 -15.56 -12.21
CA LEU A 10 4.38 -15.58 -10.76
C LEU A 10 5.65 -15.85 -9.94
N GLY A 11 6.78 -16.07 -10.61
CA GLY A 11 8.08 -16.35 -10.00
C GLY A 11 9.10 -15.24 -10.27
N PRO A 12 9.99 -15.41 -11.25
CA PRO A 12 11.03 -14.44 -11.62
C PRO A 12 10.53 -13.01 -11.85
N LEU A 13 9.47 -12.81 -12.63
CA LEU A 13 8.97 -11.48 -12.95
C LEU A 13 8.40 -10.79 -11.70
N LEU A 14 7.56 -11.48 -10.93
CA LEU A 14 7.04 -10.93 -9.68
C LEU A 14 8.17 -10.54 -8.71
N LYS A 15 9.21 -11.36 -8.62
CA LYS A 15 10.39 -11.07 -7.79
C LYS A 15 11.12 -9.81 -8.25
N SER A 16 11.21 -9.56 -9.55
CA SER A 16 11.94 -8.41 -10.08
C SER A 16 11.21 -7.09 -9.80
N VAL A 17 9.89 -7.06 -10.02
CA VAL A 17 9.07 -5.87 -9.72
C VAL A 17 8.84 -5.65 -8.22
N SER A 18 8.94 -6.69 -7.37
CA SER A 18 8.84 -6.52 -5.92
C SER A 18 9.48 -7.63 -5.08
N ARG A 19 10.72 -7.37 -4.65
CA ARG A 19 11.47 -8.29 -3.78
C ARG A 19 10.78 -8.54 -2.43
N SER A 20 10.25 -7.50 -1.79
CA SER A 20 9.65 -7.59 -0.45
C SER A 20 8.32 -8.34 -0.47
N PHE A 21 7.46 -8.06 -1.46
CA PHE A 21 6.19 -8.77 -1.61
C PHE A 21 6.42 -10.23 -2.04
N TYR A 22 7.37 -10.47 -2.95
CA TYR A 22 7.74 -11.83 -3.37
C TYR A 22 8.17 -12.73 -2.20
N LEU A 23 8.95 -12.20 -1.24
CA LEU A 23 9.30 -12.95 -0.03
C LEU A 23 8.06 -13.37 0.77
N THR A 24 7.06 -12.49 0.84
CA THR A 24 5.78 -12.75 1.50
C THR A 24 4.93 -13.77 0.73
N LEU A 25 4.93 -13.73 -0.59
CA LEU A 25 4.27 -14.74 -1.43
C LEU A 25 4.90 -16.13 -1.32
N ARG A 26 6.23 -16.22 -1.28
CA ARG A 26 6.92 -17.53 -1.17
C ARG A 26 6.56 -18.30 0.09
N ILE A 27 6.17 -17.59 1.15
CA ILE A 27 5.80 -18.20 2.42
C ILE A 27 4.31 -18.55 2.47
N LEU A 28 3.48 -18.04 1.55
CA LEU A 28 2.07 -18.40 1.49
C LEU A 28 1.83 -19.87 1.14
N PRO A 29 0.69 -20.44 1.55
CA PRO A 29 0.25 -21.77 1.12
C PRO A 29 0.08 -21.86 -0.39
N ALA A 30 0.29 -23.05 -0.97
CA ALA A 30 0.30 -23.24 -2.41
C ALA A 30 -0.95 -22.70 -3.14
N GLY A 31 -2.16 -22.91 -2.61
CA GLY A 31 -3.41 -22.45 -3.23
C GLY A 31 -3.56 -20.93 -3.30
N MET A 32 -2.97 -20.18 -2.36
CA MET A 32 -3.11 -18.71 -2.30
C MET A 32 -2.12 -17.98 -3.21
N ARG A 33 -1.01 -18.63 -3.62
CA ARG A 33 0.11 -17.92 -4.27
C ARG A 33 -0.27 -17.35 -5.62
N ASP A 34 -1.01 -18.13 -6.39
CA ASP A 34 -1.34 -17.79 -7.78
C ASP A 34 -2.37 -16.67 -7.88
N PRO A 35 -3.54 -16.73 -7.21
CA PRO A 35 -4.49 -15.61 -7.20
C PRO A 35 -3.87 -14.33 -6.62
N ILE A 36 -3.14 -14.41 -5.51
CA ILE A 36 -2.51 -13.23 -4.90
C ILE A 36 -1.39 -12.69 -5.79
N GLY A 37 -0.59 -13.57 -6.40
CA GLY A 37 0.48 -13.19 -7.31
C GLY A 37 -0.06 -12.52 -8.57
N LEU A 38 -1.15 -13.05 -9.15
CA LEU A 38 -1.80 -12.46 -10.31
C LEU A 38 -2.42 -11.10 -9.99
N ALA A 39 -3.18 -11.01 -8.89
CA ALA A 39 -3.75 -9.74 -8.42
C ALA A 39 -2.65 -8.68 -8.23
N TYR A 40 -1.52 -9.07 -7.64
CA TYR A 40 -0.40 -8.17 -7.45
C TYR A 40 0.22 -7.68 -8.76
N LEU A 41 0.46 -8.58 -9.73
CA LEU A 41 1.02 -8.18 -11.03
C LEU A 41 0.08 -7.23 -11.78
N LEU A 42 -1.22 -7.52 -11.80
CA LEU A 42 -2.22 -6.67 -12.45
C LEU A 42 -2.34 -5.31 -11.76
N ALA A 43 -2.38 -5.29 -10.42
CA ALA A 43 -2.37 -4.06 -9.65
C ALA A 43 -1.09 -3.25 -9.87
N ARG A 44 0.08 -3.89 -9.90
CA ARG A 44 1.35 -3.21 -10.15
C ARG A 44 1.43 -2.66 -11.57
N ALA A 45 0.88 -3.37 -12.56
CA ALA A 45 0.78 -2.83 -13.92
C ALA A 45 -0.15 -1.62 -13.99
N ALA A 46 -1.29 -1.66 -13.30
CA ALA A 46 -2.21 -0.53 -13.20
C ALA A 46 -1.54 0.70 -12.54
N ASP A 47 -0.79 0.46 -11.46
CA ASP A 47 0.03 1.47 -10.76
C ASP A 47 1.08 2.10 -11.69
N THR A 48 1.83 1.27 -12.42
CA THR A 48 2.80 1.72 -13.42
C THR A 48 2.16 2.55 -14.54
N ILE A 49 0.92 2.26 -14.94
CA ILE A 49 0.17 3.05 -15.93
C ILE A 49 -0.25 4.40 -15.33
N ALA A 50 -0.70 4.42 -14.08
CA ALA A 50 -1.17 5.64 -13.42
C ALA A 50 -0.02 6.62 -13.08
N ASP A 51 1.14 6.09 -12.68
CA ASP A 51 2.26 6.89 -12.17
C ASP A 51 3.25 7.38 -13.22
N THR A 52 3.16 6.92 -14.48
CA THR A 52 4.13 7.31 -15.51
C THR A 52 4.01 8.78 -15.92
N SER A 53 4.99 9.62 -15.57
CA SER A 53 4.97 11.05 -15.89
C SER A 53 5.12 11.38 -17.39
N LEU A 54 5.32 10.36 -18.24
CA LEU A 54 5.67 10.52 -19.65
C LEU A 54 4.44 10.62 -20.58
N ILE A 55 3.26 10.27 -20.04
CA ILE A 55 1.97 10.30 -20.73
C ILE A 55 1.07 11.31 -20.02
N SER A 56 0.14 11.96 -20.73
CA SER A 56 -0.80 12.87 -20.07
C SER A 56 -1.72 12.15 -19.08
N PRO A 57 -2.14 12.78 -17.96
CA PRO A 57 -3.04 12.17 -16.98
C PRO A 57 -4.34 11.62 -17.60
N GLN A 58 -4.90 12.34 -18.58
CA GLN A 58 -6.08 11.91 -19.33
C GLN A 58 -5.83 10.59 -20.06
N ARG A 59 -4.66 10.45 -20.72
CA ARG A 59 -4.32 9.23 -21.44
C ARG A 59 -3.96 8.09 -20.49
N ARG A 60 -3.29 8.36 -19.37
CA ARG A 60 -3.07 7.36 -18.29
C ARG A 60 -4.41 6.82 -17.78
N LEU A 61 -5.39 7.70 -17.57
CA LEU A 61 -6.73 7.31 -17.14
C LEU A 61 -7.39 6.41 -18.18
N GLU A 62 -7.40 6.76 -19.46
CA GLU A 62 -7.97 5.90 -20.52
C GLU A 62 -7.33 4.50 -20.55
N LEU A 63 -6.00 4.42 -20.46
CA LEU A 63 -5.28 3.14 -20.44
C LEU A 63 -5.57 2.33 -19.17
N LEU A 64 -5.67 2.98 -18.01
CA LEU A 64 -6.04 2.36 -16.74
C LEU A 64 -7.46 1.77 -16.80
N LEU A 65 -8.44 2.54 -17.29
CA LEU A 65 -9.82 2.08 -17.44
C LEU A 65 -9.92 0.93 -18.45
N SER A 66 -9.13 0.99 -19.53
CA SER A 66 -9.00 -0.10 -20.51
C SER A 66 -8.47 -1.39 -19.87
N LEU A 67 -7.39 -1.31 -19.08
CA LEU A 67 -6.86 -2.46 -18.33
C LEU A 67 -7.92 -3.02 -17.36
N ARG A 68 -8.61 -2.15 -16.62
CA ARG A 68 -9.70 -2.54 -15.70
C ARG A 68 -10.83 -3.26 -16.45
N ALA A 69 -11.19 -2.82 -17.64
CA ALA A 69 -12.20 -3.48 -18.47
C ALA A 69 -11.72 -4.87 -18.94
N GLN A 70 -10.46 -5.00 -19.36
CA GLN A 70 -9.86 -6.29 -19.76
C GLN A 70 -9.86 -7.31 -18.61
N VAL A 71 -9.48 -6.88 -17.40
CA VAL A 71 -9.52 -7.74 -16.19
C VAL A 71 -10.95 -8.25 -15.93
N ASN A 72 -11.95 -7.42 -16.19
CA ASN A 72 -13.36 -7.74 -16.03
C ASN A 72 -13.99 -8.46 -17.25
N GLY A 73 -13.19 -8.84 -18.25
CA GLY A 73 -13.60 -9.68 -19.37
C GLY A 73 -14.20 -8.93 -20.57
N ALA A 74 -14.01 -7.61 -20.67
CA ALA A 74 -14.36 -6.88 -21.88
C ALA A 74 -13.49 -7.32 -23.06
N ALA A 75 -14.08 -7.44 -24.26
CA ALA A 75 -13.33 -7.73 -25.48
C ALA A 75 -12.76 -6.44 -26.07
N ASP A 76 -11.43 -6.30 -26.06
CA ASP A 76 -10.70 -5.27 -26.80
C ASP A 76 -9.31 -5.83 -27.14
N ASP A 77 -9.22 -6.47 -28.30
CA ASP A 77 -8.02 -7.18 -28.76
C ASP A 77 -6.80 -6.25 -28.90
N GLY A 78 -7.02 -4.93 -29.02
CA GLY A 78 -5.96 -3.93 -29.12
C GLY A 78 -5.54 -3.30 -27.79
N ALA A 79 -6.31 -3.45 -26.72
CA ALA A 79 -6.08 -2.74 -25.45
C ALA A 79 -4.68 -2.98 -24.89
N LEU A 80 -4.29 -4.25 -24.79
CA LEU A 80 -3.02 -4.65 -24.19
C LEU A 80 -1.83 -4.25 -25.06
N ALA A 81 -1.99 -4.33 -26.38
CA ALA A 81 -0.98 -3.87 -27.33
C ALA A 81 -0.76 -2.36 -27.24
N ARG A 82 -1.84 -1.56 -27.07
CA ARG A 82 -1.74 -0.11 -26.85
C ARG A 82 -1.02 0.21 -25.54
N ILE A 83 -1.37 -0.46 -24.44
CA ILE A 83 -0.69 -0.28 -23.15
C ILE A 83 0.81 -0.59 -23.28
N ALA A 84 1.17 -1.73 -23.89
CA ALA A 84 2.56 -2.10 -24.06
C ALA A 84 3.31 -1.12 -24.98
N GLY A 85 2.72 -0.72 -26.10
CA GLY A 85 3.34 0.18 -27.07
C GLY A 85 3.51 1.61 -26.54
N GLU A 86 2.52 2.14 -25.82
CA GLU A 86 2.52 3.52 -25.35
C GLU A 86 3.25 3.67 -24.01
N VAL A 87 3.14 2.71 -23.11
CA VAL A 87 3.70 2.82 -21.75
C VAL A 87 5.02 2.08 -21.61
N ALA A 88 5.12 0.82 -22.06
CA ALA A 88 6.27 -0.03 -21.73
C ALA A 88 7.58 0.48 -22.36
N GLY A 89 7.51 0.98 -23.60
CA GLY A 89 8.67 1.56 -24.29
C GLY A 89 9.23 2.83 -23.64
N GLN A 90 8.44 3.47 -22.78
CA GLN A 90 8.82 4.70 -22.08
C GLN A 90 9.35 4.44 -20.66
N GLN A 91 9.20 3.22 -20.14
CA GLN A 91 9.63 2.93 -18.77
C GLN A 91 11.15 2.85 -18.65
N ALA A 92 11.69 3.60 -17.69
CA ALA A 92 13.12 3.58 -17.36
C ALA A 92 13.54 2.27 -16.68
N GLN A 93 12.62 1.60 -15.97
CA GLN A 93 12.90 0.34 -15.29
C GLN A 93 12.59 -0.86 -16.20
N PRO A 94 13.59 -1.71 -16.52
CA PRO A 94 13.39 -2.88 -17.38
C PRO A 94 12.34 -3.86 -16.85
N ASP A 95 12.22 -3.98 -15.53
CA ASP A 95 11.28 -4.89 -14.88
C ASP A 95 9.82 -4.45 -15.05
N GLU A 96 9.55 -3.14 -14.97
CA GLU A 96 8.21 -2.58 -15.17
C GLU A 96 7.80 -2.64 -16.64
N ARG A 97 8.76 -2.42 -17.55
CA ARG A 97 8.57 -2.67 -18.98
C ARG A 97 8.19 -4.13 -19.24
N ALA A 98 8.97 -5.08 -18.73
CA ALA A 98 8.72 -6.50 -18.91
C ALA A 98 7.35 -6.93 -18.34
N LEU A 99 6.92 -6.30 -17.24
CA LEU A 99 5.58 -6.49 -16.67
C LEU A 99 4.48 -6.08 -17.64
N LEU A 100 4.58 -4.88 -18.20
CA LEU A 100 3.58 -4.35 -19.14
C LEU A 100 3.53 -5.16 -20.44
N GLU A 101 4.68 -5.56 -20.98
CA GLU A 101 4.79 -6.44 -22.15
C GLU A 101 4.19 -7.84 -21.87
N SER A 102 4.13 -8.25 -20.60
CA SER A 102 3.60 -9.54 -20.16
C SER A 102 2.10 -9.55 -19.81
N LEU A 103 1.38 -8.43 -19.97
CA LEU A 103 -0.02 -8.29 -19.55
C LEU A 103 -0.95 -9.33 -20.17
N SER A 104 -0.81 -9.61 -21.47
CA SER A 104 -1.62 -10.63 -22.16
C SER A 104 -1.43 -12.01 -21.54
N ALA A 105 -0.19 -12.36 -21.22
CA ALA A 105 0.13 -13.64 -20.59
C ALA A 105 -0.35 -13.69 -19.13
N ALA A 106 -0.31 -12.57 -18.39
CA ALA A 106 -0.87 -12.48 -17.04
C ALA A 106 -2.40 -12.65 -17.05
N LEU A 107 -3.12 -11.96 -17.93
CA LEU A 107 -4.58 -12.09 -18.05
C LEU A 107 -5.02 -13.49 -18.48
N ALA A 108 -4.23 -14.19 -19.29
CA ALA A 108 -4.48 -15.58 -19.65
C ALA A 108 -4.42 -16.56 -18.45
N ILE A 109 -3.83 -16.17 -17.32
CA ILE A 109 -3.84 -16.96 -16.07
C ILE A 109 -5.20 -16.86 -15.36
N LEU A 110 -5.87 -15.71 -15.45
CA LEU A 110 -7.12 -15.45 -14.74
C LEU A 110 -8.19 -16.54 -14.96
N PRO A 111 -8.55 -16.94 -16.20
CA PRO A 111 -9.55 -17.99 -16.41
C PRO A 111 -9.10 -19.40 -15.96
N GLN A 112 -7.83 -19.59 -15.59
CA GLN A 112 -7.28 -20.85 -15.07
C GLN A 112 -7.43 -20.97 -13.55
N LEU A 113 -7.82 -19.90 -12.85
CA LEU A 113 -8.13 -19.92 -11.43
C LEU A 113 -9.54 -20.47 -11.21
N ASP A 114 -9.86 -20.88 -9.98
CA ASP A 114 -11.24 -21.22 -9.65
C ASP A 114 -12.16 -19.98 -9.68
N VAL A 115 -13.47 -20.20 -9.74
CA VAL A 115 -14.45 -19.11 -9.92
C VAL A 115 -14.42 -18.09 -8.77
N GLN A 116 -14.14 -18.55 -7.54
CA GLN A 116 -14.09 -17.65 -6.37
C GLN A 116 -12.84 -16.78 -6.40
N ASP A 117 -11.69 -17.36 -6.75
CA ASP A 117 -10.43 -16.66 -6.92
C ASP A 117 -10.47 -15.70 -8.10
N GLN A 118 -11.11 -16.08 -9.20
CA GLN A 118 -11.35 -15.17 -10.33
C GLN A 118 -12.11 -13.92 -9.90
N ALA A 119 -13.22 -14.10 -9.16
CA ALA A 119 -14.01 -12.98 -8.65
C ALA A 119 -13.16 -12.12 -7.69
N ALA A 120 -12.45 -12.75 -6.76
CA ALA A 120 -11.61 -12.03 -5.80
C ALA A 120 -10.50 -11.20 -6.47
N VAL A 121 -9.85 -11.74 -7.51
CA VAL A 121 -8.84 -11.00 -8.30
C VAL A 121 -9.46 -9.84 -9.08
N ARG A 122 -10.63 -10.04 -9.71
CA ARG A 122 -11.34 -8.95 -10.41
C ARG A 122 -11.74 -7.83 -9.47
N ASP A 123 -12.30 -8.18 -8.30
CA ASP A 123 -12.76 -7.22 -7.31
C ASP A 123 -11.61 -6.36 -6.77
N ILE A 124 -10.48 -6.99 -6.39
CA ILE A 124 -9.36 -6.25 -5.82
C ILE A 124 -8.69 -5.35 -6.85
N VAL A 125 -8.49 -5.82 -8.09
CA VAL A 125 -7.90 -4.99 -9.15
C VAL A 125 -8.83 -3.84 -9.53
N THR A 126 -10.14 -4.07 -9.57
CA THR A 126 -11.14 -3.02 -9.80
C THR A 126 -11.13 -1.98 -8.69
N THR A 127 -11.03 -2.41 -7.43
CA THR A 127 -11.00 -1.50 -6.28
C THR A 127 -9.73 -0.65 -6.26
N LEU A 128 -8.56 -1.27 -6.47
CA LEU A 128 -7.27 -0.58 -6.53
C LEU A 128 -7.22 0.43 -7.69
N SER A 129 -7.66 0.02 -8.88
CA SER A 129 -7.72 0.91 -10.06
C SER A 129 -8.76 2.04 -9.88
N THR A 130 -9.79 1.85 -9.06
CA THR A 130 -10.70 2.95 -8.67
C THR A 130 -10.00 3.99 -7.80
N GLY A 131 -9.08 3.57 -6.93
CA GLY A 131 -8.21 4.47 -6.16
C GLY A 131 -7.25 5.26 -7.06
N MET A 132 -6.66 4.60 -8.06
CA MET A 132 -5.80 5.26 -9.07
C MET A 132 -6.58 6.23 -9.96
N GLU A 133 -7.80 5.85 -10.37
CA GLU A 133 -8.72 6.75 -11.09
C GLU A 133 -9.07 7.97 -10.24
N PHE A 134 -9.36 7.77 -8.95
CA PHE A 134 -9.60 8.89 -8.02
C PHE A 134 -8.39 9.85 -7.98
N ASP A 135 -7.17 9.31 -7.88
CA ASP A 135 -5.94 10.11 -7.85
C ASP A 135 -5.78 10.96 -9.13
N LEU A 136 -5.87 10.32 -10.31
CA LEU A 136 -5.75 10.97 -11.63
C LEU A 136 -6.83 12.02 -11.92
N ARG A 137 -8.00 11.91 -11.29
CA ARG A 137 -9.09 12.88 -11.44
C ARG A 137 -9.04 14.01 -10.42
N THR A 138 -8.40 13.78 -9.28
CA THR A 138 -8.38 14.73 -8.15
C THR A 138 -7.21 15.68 -8.27
N PHE A 139 -6.03 15.15 -8.56
CA PHE A 139 -4.80 15.93 -8.57
C PHE A 139 -4.45 16.42 -9.97
N PRO A 140 -3.79 17.59 -10.08
CA PRO A 140 -3.42 18.15 -11.37
C PRO A 140 -2.25 17.36 -11.99
N ASP A 141 -1.96 17.66 -13.25
CA ASP A 141 -0.75 17.20 -13.92
C ASP A 141 0.50 17.62 -13.12
N GLU A 142 1.49 16.72 -13.00
CA GLU A 142 2.67 16.93 -12.16
C GLU A 142 3.53 18.13 -12.59
N THR A 143 3.35 18.61 -13.82
CA THR A 143 4.07 19.77 -14.41
C THR A 143 3.31 21.08 -14.35
N SER A 144 2.05 21.06 -13.89
CA SER A 144 1.16 22.23 -13.88
C SER A 144 1.61 23.36 -12.94
N GLY A 145 2.37 23.03 -11.89
CA GLY A 145 2.70 23.96 -10.80
C GLY A 145 1.55 24.20 -9.82
N GLU A 146 0.38 23.60 -10.05
CA GLU A 146 -0.78 23.67 -9.17
C GLU A 146 -0.70 22.62 -8.06
N ILE A 147 -1.33 22.90 -6.92
CA ILE A 147 -1.49 21.93 -5.83
C ILE A 147 -2.96 21.84 -5.46
N VAL A 148 -3.49 20.62 -5.50
CA VAL A 148 -4.84 20.32 -5.02
C VAL A 148 -4.76 19.49 -3.77
N ALA A 149 -5.55 19.86 -2.77
CA ALA A 149 -5.74 19.07 -1.55
C ALA A 149 -7.07 18.33 -1.56
N LEU A 150 -7.08 17.19 -0.87
CA LEU A 150 -8.33 16.57 -0.44
C LEU A 150 -9.09 17.57 0.43
N GLN A 151 -10.41 17.60 0.33
CA GLN A 151 -11.25 18.54 1.06
C GLN A 151 -11.44 18.07 2.49
N GLU A 152 -11.85 16.81 2.66
CA GLU A 152 -12.31 16.25 3.93
C GLU A 152 -11.55 14.99 4.34
N PHE A 153 -11.54 14.70 5.65
CA PHE A 153 -10.93 13.47 6.15
C PHE A 153 -11.57 12.21 5.56
N SER A 154 -12.86 12.25 5.22
CA SER A 154 -13.57 11.13 4.58
C SER A 154 -13.00 10.78 3.20
N GLU A 155 -12.45 11.76 2.47
CA GLU A 155 -11.81 11.50 1.18
C GLU A 155 -10.47 10.80 1.36
N LEU A 156 -9.68 11.22 2.36
CA LEU A 156 -8.45 10.54 2.74
C LEU A 156 -8.74 9.10 3.23
N ASP A 157 -9.77 8.92 4.06
CA ASP A 157 -10.18 7.59 4.54
C ASP A 157 -10.66 6.68 3.39
N ARG A 158 -11.43 7.23 2.45
CA ARG A 158 -11.87 6.52 1.24
C ARG A 158 -10.67 6.16 0.35
N TYR A 159 -9.76 7.11 0.11
CA TYR A 159 -8.57 6.87 -0.68
C TYR A 159 -7.71 5.77 -0.07
N THR A 160 -7.40 5.84 1.23
CA THR A 160 -6.63 4.79 1.93
C THR A 160 -7.32 3.44 1.93
N TYR A 161 -8.66 3.38 1.90
CA TYR A 161 -9.38 2.13 1.63
C TYR A 161 -9.10 1.62 0.22
N LEU A 162 -9.33 2.45 -0.80
CA LEU A 162 -9.26 2.06 -2.21
C LEU A 162 -7.88 1.53 -2.60
N VAL A 163 -6.80 2.12 -2.08
CA VAL A 163 -5.42 1.77 -2.48
C VAL A 163 -4.71 0.79 -1.55
N ALA A 164 -5.26 0.51 -0.35
CA ALA A 164 -4.60 -0.39 0.60
C ALA A 164 -5.54 -1.13 1.57
N GLY A 165 -6.59 -0.49 2.07
CA GLY A 165 -7.57 -1.14 2.97
C GLY A 165 -8.21 -2.37 2.31
N CYS A 166 -8.60 -2.24 1.04
CA CYS A 166 -9.14 -3.33 0.24
C CYS A 166 -8.17 -4.53 0.11
N VAL A 167 -6.86 -4.29 0.15
CA VAL A 167 -5.84 -5.36 0.10
C VAL A 167 -5.87 -6.18 1.38
N GLY A 168 -6.06 -5.54 2.53
CA GLY A 168 -6.23 -6.23 3.81
C GLY A 168 -7.51 -7.08 3.86
N GLU A 169 -8.60 -6.55 3.29
CA GLU A 169 -9.85 -7.30 3.12
C GLU A 169 -9.67 -8.51 2.19
N PHE A 170 -9.09 -8.30 1.01
CA PHE A 170 -8.78 -9.35 0.05
C PHE A 170 -7.91 -10.44 0.68
N TRP A 171 -6.82 -10.07 1.36
CA TRP A 171 -5.95 -11.02 2.05
C TRP A 171 -6.69 -11.85 3.10
N THR A 172 -7.61 -11.21 3.82
CA THR A 172 -8.45 -11.87 4.83
C THR A 172 -9.40 -12.88 4.17
N LYS A 173 -10.11 -12.47 3.11
CA LYS A 173 -11.01 -13.35 2.32
C LYS A 173 -10.25 -14.55 1.75
N MET A 174 -9.07 -14.32 1.16
CA MET A 174 -8.21 -15.39 0.63
C MET A 174 -7.76 -16.36 1.73
N THR A 175 -7.48 -15.85 2.93
CA THR A 175 -7.13 -16.70 4.08
C THR A 175 -8.32 -17.58 4.51
N TYR A 176 -9.54 -17.03 4.54
CA TYR A 176 -10.73 -17.83 4.85
C TYR A 176 -11.00 -18.91 3.80
N ALA A 177 -10.89 -18.59 2.51
CA ALA A 177 -11.15 -19.52 1.41
C ALA A 177 -10.13 -20.66 1.37
N HIS A 178 -8.83 -20.35 1.47
CA HIS A 178 -7.76 -21.34 1.24
C HIS A 178 -7.16 -21.94 2.51
N LYS A 179 -7.49 -21.37 3.68
CA LYS A 179 -7.02 -21.80 5.00
C LYS A 179 -8.12 -21.72 6.07
N PRO A 180 -9.23 -22.47 5.86
CA PRO A 180 -10.35 -22.47 6.79
C PRO A 180 -9.90 -22.85 8.21
N GLY A 181 -10.47 -22.19 9.21
CA GLY A 181 -10.13 -22.40 10.63
C GLY A 181 -8.83 -21.73 11.09
N THR A 182 -8.10 -21.03 10.21
CA THR A 182 -6.88 -20.31 10.61
C THR A 182 -7.22 -19.06 11.42
N LEU A 183 -8.10 -18.20 10.91
CA LEU A 183 -8.51 -17.00 11.64
C LEU A 183 -9.59 -17.39 12.66
N LYS A 184 -9.31 -17.14 13.95
CA LYS A 184 -10.17 -17.60 15.05
C LYS A 184 -11.29 -16.62 15.44
N ALA A 185 -11.17 -15.36 15.05
CA ALA A 185 -12.20 -14.36 15.30
C ALA A 185 -13.30 -14.42 14.23
N ALA A 186 -14.44 -13.80 14.53
CA ALA A 186 -15.57 -13.71 13.59
C ALA A 186 -15.12 -13.09 12.25
N PRO A 187 -15.63 -13.59 11.10
CA PRO A 187 -15.28 -13.07 9.78
C PRO A 187 -15.38 -11.56 9.65
N GLU A 188 -16.45 -10.96 10.15
CA GLU A 188 -16.73 -9.53 10.09
C GLU A 188 -15.66 -8.74 10.85
N THR A 189 -15.26 -9.23 12.03
CA THR A 189 -14.19 -8.63 12.84
C THR A 189 -12.86 -8.69 12.10
N MET A 190 -12.51 -9.84 11.53
CA MET A 190 -11.23 -9.98 10.82
C MET A 190 -11.18 -9.14 9.55
N LEU A 191 -12.28 -9.03 8.81
CA LEU A 191 -12.37 -8.17 7.63
C LEU A 191 -12.19 -6.70 8.02
N ALA A 192 -12.89 -6.24 9.07
CA ALA A 192 -12.74 -4.87 9.57
C ALA A 192 -11.31 -4.56 10.03
N LEU A 193 -10.68 -5.48 10.78
CA LEU A 193 -9.29 -5.35 11.21
C LEU A 193 -8.32 -5.38 10.01
N GLY A 194 -8.58 -6.22 9.01
CA GLY A 194 -7.81 -6.29 7.77
C GLY A 194 -7.83 -4.96 7.00
N VAL A 195 -9.01 -4.37 6.83
CA VAL A 195 -9.17 -3.03 6.22
C VAL A 195 -8.36 -1.99 6.97
N ARG A 196 -8.47 -1.97 8.30
CA ARG A 196 -7.77 -0.99 9.16
C ARG A 196 -6.26 -1.18 9.11
N PHE A 197 -5.78 -2.42 9.02
CA PHE A 197 -4.38 -2.71 8.81
C PHE A 197 -3.87 -2.16 7.46
N GLY A 198 -4.58 -2.41 6.35
CA GLY A 198 -4.23 -1.83 5.06
C GLY A 198 -4.16 -0.31 5.11
N LYS A 199 -5.16 0.35 5.73
CA LYS A 199 -5.17 1.80 5.93
C LYS A 199 -3.98 2.30 6.78
N ALA A 200 -3.55 1.56 7.80
CA ALA A 200 -2.38 1.93 8.62
C ALA A 200 -1.11 2.07 7.77
N LEU A 201 -0.91 1.11 6.85
CA LEU A 201 0.24 1.11 5.96
C LEU A 201 0.18 2.28 4.97
N GLN A 202 -1.00 2.56 4.40
CA GLN A 202 -1.12 3.67 3.47
C GLN A 202 -1.03 5.04 4.14
N MET A 203 -1.61 5.21 5.33
CA MET A 203 -1.45 6.46 6.07
C MET A 203 0.02 6.72 6.39
N THR A 204 0.79 5.68 6.68
CA THR A 204 2.25 5.80 6.85
C THR A 204 2.93 6.29 5.58
N ASN A 205 2.54 5.80 4.40
CA ASN A 205 3.09 6.27 3.12
C ASN A 205 2.70 7.73 2.85
N VAL A 206 1.43 8.08 3.00
CA VAL A 206 0.90 9.46 2.86
C VAL A 206 1.70 10.45 3.70
N LEU A 207 1.94 10.12 4.98
CA LEU A 207 2.68 11.01 5.87
C LEU A 207 4.19 11.00 5.58
N ARG A 208 4.79 9.86 5.25
CA ARG A 208 6.22 9.75 4.94
C ARG A 208 6.59 10.51 3.67
N ASP A 209 5.76 10.41 2.65
CA ASP A 209 6.06 10.89 1.31
C ASP A 209 5.45 12.26 1.01
N CYS A 210 4.71 12.85 1.97
CA CYS A 210 4.02 14.14 1.86
C CYS A 210 4.85 15.24 1.16
N ALA A 211 6.12 15.44 1.58
CA ALA A 211 7.00 16.44 0.98
C ALA A 211 7.20 16.22 -0.55
N ARG A 212 7.34 14.96 -0.98
CA ARG A 212 7.51 14.63 -2.40
C ARG A 212 6.20 14.80 -3.15
N ASP A 213 5.10 14.31 -2.58
CA ASP A 213 3.79 14.31 -3.24
C ASP A 213 3.29 15.76 -3.45
N LEU A 214 3.56 16.67 -2.50
CA LEU A 214 3.27 18.11 -2.65
C LEU A 214 3.97 18.74 -3.86
N ARG A 215 5.18 18.30 -4.20
CA ARG A 215 5.98 18.85 -5.32
C ARG A 215 5.46 18.45 -6.69
N ILE A 216 4.64 17.41 -6.75
CA ILE A 216 3.99 16.93 -7.97
C ILE A 216 2.49 17.26 -7.96
N GLY A 217 2.08 18.22 -7.14
CA GLY A 217 0.70 18.74 -7.11
C GLY A 217 -0.27 17.96 -6.22
N ARG A 218 0.19 16.91 -5.53
CA ARG A 218 -0.66 15.99 -4.77
C ARG A 218 -0.61 16.31 -3.26
N CYS A 219 -1.67 16.89 -2.71
CA CYS A 219 -1.82 17.08 -1.27
C CYS A 219 -2.91 16.14 -0.70
N TYR A 220 -2.49 15.02 -0.11
CA TYR A 220 -3.41 14.09 0.55
C TYR A 220 -3.91 14.59 1.91
N LEU A 221 -3.38 15.70 2.43
CA LEU A 221 -3.81 16.24 3.71
C LEU A 221 -5.13 17.01 3.53
N PRO A 222 -6.17 16.72 4.33
CA PRO A 222 -7.47 17.40 4.18
C PRO A 222 -7.36 18.91 4.41
N GLU A 223 -7.93 19.69 3.49
CA GLU A 223 -7.92 21.15 3.51
C GLU A 223 -8.59 21.69 4.78
N VAL A 224 -9.67 21.07 5.24
CA VAL A 224 -10.31 21.45 6.52
C VAL A 224 -9.38 21.29 7.73
N MET A 225 -8.45 20.33 7.69
CA MET A 225 -7.47 20.15 8.77
C MET A 225 -6.36 21.19 8.67
N LEU A 226 -5.91 21.52 7.45
CA LEU A 226 -4.94 22.59 7.21
C LEU A 226 -5.49 23.96 7.66
N ALA A 227 -6.73 24.26 7.29
CA ALA A 227 -7.39 25.52 7.59
C ALA A 227 -7.53 25.80 9.09
N ARG A 228 -7.75 24.77 9.93
CA ARG A 228 -7.78 24.88 11.41
C ARG A 228 -6.48 25.44 11.99
N HIS A 229 -5.37 25.32 11.26
CA HIS A 229 -4.05 25.81 11.64
C HIS A 229 -3.57 26.99 10.76
N GLY A 230 -4.47 27.60 9.99
CA GLY A 230 -4.17 28.72 9.11
C GLY A 230 -3.16 28.35 8.00
N LEU A 231 -3.18 27.09 7.56
CA LEU A 231 -2.34 26.58 6.48
C LEU A 231 -3.17 26.41 5.21
N THR A 232 -2.53 26.68 4.09
CA THR A 232 -3.03 26.32 2.75
C THR A 232 -2.16 25.20 2.19
N PRO A 233 -2.65 24.42 1.22
CA PRO A 233 -1.83 23.39 0.57
C PRO A 233 -0.54 23.96 -0.03
N HIS A 234 -0.61 25.15 -0.63
CA HIS A 234 0.54 25.84 -1.21
C HIS A 234 1.59 26.24 -0.16
N ALA A 235 1.18 26.59 1.06
CA ALA A 235 2.11 26.91 2.14
C ALA A 235 2.99 25.71 2.53
N LEU A 236 2.53 24.48 2.31
CA LEU A 236 3.26 23.26 2.64
C LEU A 236 4.46 22.99 1.70
N LEU A 237 4.56 23.69 0.56
CA LEU A 237 5.74 23.61 -0.31
C LEU A 237 7.01 24.15 0.35
N GLN A 238 6.86 25.08 1.29
CA GLN A 238 7.97 25.70 2.01
C GLN A 238 8.41 24.77 3.16
N PRO A 239 9.65 24.26 3.18
CA PRO A 239 10.13 23.38 4.24
C PRO A 239 9.95 23.96 5.66
N GLU A 240 10.04 25.28 5.80
CA GLU A 240 9.87 26.04 7.03
C GLU A 240 8.46 25.91 7.62
N SER A 241 7.46 25.57 6.79
CA SER A 241 6.10 25.29 7.23
C SER A 241 5.98 24.02 8.07
N SER A 242 7.03 23.18 8.15
CA SER A 242 7.01 21.92 8.94
C SER A 242 6.63 22.16 10.39
N ALA A 243 7.17 23.22 11.03
CA ALA A 243 6.85 23.56 12.41
C ALA A 243 5.37 23.92 12.58
N ARG A 244 4.81 24.70 11.64
CA ARG A 244 3.40 25.12 11.64
C ARG A 244 2.44 23.97 11.31
N ALA A 245 2.86 23.05 10.44
CA ALA A 245 2.07 21.88 10.01
C ALA A 245 2.13 20.70 10.99
N ARG A 246 3.00 20.77 12.00
CA ARG A 246 3.18 19.73 13.01
C ARG A 246 1.90 19.29 13.72
N PRO A 247 0.95 20.18 14.09
CA PRO A 247 -0.32 19.76 14.68
C PRO A 247 -1.13 18.83 13.76
N VAL A 248 -1.17 19.13 12.45
CA VAL A 248 -1.85 18.30 11.44
C VAL A 248 -1.18 16.93 11.33
N LEU A 249 0.16 16.90 11.24
CA LEU A 249 0.92 15.66 11.27
C LEU A 249 0.57 14.83 12.51
N PHE A 250 0.52 15.45 13.69
CA PHE A 250 0.31 14.75 14.95
C PHE A 250 -1.11 14.21 15.09
N GLU A 251 -2.12 14.90 14.58
CA GLU A 251 -3.48 14.38 14.49
C GLU A 251 -3.52 13.12 13.61
N LEU A 252 -2.90 13.16 12.43
CA LEU A 252 -2.86 12.02 11.51
C LEU A 252 -1.97 10.87 12.02
N LEU A 253 -0.90 11.15 12.76
CA LEU A 253 -0.09 10.13 13.43
C LEU A 253 -0.87 9.41 14.53
N ARG A 254 -1.72 10.10 15.29
CA ARG A 254 -2.61 9.46 16.29
C ARG A 254 -3.63 8.55 15.61
N THR A 255 -4.24 9.01 14.52
CA THR A 255 -5.13 8.18 13.69
C THR A 255 -4.40 6.95 13.15
N SER A 256 -3.18 7.13 12.63
CA SER A 256 -2.32 6.03 12.15
C SER A 256 -2.00 5.02 13.25
N LEU A 257 -1.68 5.50 14.45
CA LEU A 257 -1.35 4.65 15.59
C LEU A 257 -2.54 3.79 16.01
N ALA A 258 -3.77 4.34 16.02
CA ALA A 258 -4.98 3.57 16.27
C ALA A 258 -5.18 2.46 15.22
N LEU A 259 -4.95 2.76 13.94
CA LEU A 259 -4.99 1.74 12.88
C LEU A 259 -3.93 0.64 13.08
N PHE A 260 -2.73 0.98 13.56
CA PHE A 260 -1.71 -0.03 13.90
C PHE A 260 -2.07 -0.87 15.12
N GLN A 261 -2.79 -0.33 16.10
CA GLN A 261 -3.29 -1.14 17.22
C GLN A 261 -4.24 -2.24 16.71
N ASP A 262 -5.09 -1.93 15.73
CA ASP A 262 -5.94 -2.90 15.06
C ASP A 262 -5.16 -3.89 14.20
N ALA A 263 -4.11 -3.44 13.50
CA ALA A 263 -3.19 -4.34 12.80
C ALA A 263 -2.49 -5.34 13.74
N VAL A 264 -2.13 -4.91 14.95
CA VAL A 264 -1.61 -5.78 15.99
C VAL A 264 -2.68 -6.78 16.45
N ALA A 265 -3.91 -6.33 16.67
CA ALA A 265 -5.03 -7.21 17.03
C ALA A 265 -5.28 -8.28 15.95
N TYR A 266 -5.27 -7.89 14.66
CA TYR A 266 -5.33 -8.81 13.51
C TYR A 266 -4.22 -9.88 13.60
N THR A 267 -2.98 -9.45 13.84
CA THR A 267 -1.80 -10.34 13.92
C THR A 267 -1.85 -11.28 15.12
N LEU A 268 -2.47 -10.87 16.23
CA LEU A 268 -2.64 -11.69 17.42
C LEU A 268 -3.81 -12.69 17.30
N ALA A 269 -4.79 -12.41 16.44
CA ALA A 269 -5.89 -13.33 16.11
C ALA A 269 -5.44 -14.50 15.20
N ILE A 270 -4.31 -14.33 14.51
CA ILE A 270 -3.65 -15.42 13.78
C ILE A 270 -2.98 -16.40 14.78
N PRO A 271 -3.23 -17.73 14.67
CA PRO A 271 -2.68 -18.72 15.58
C PRO A 271 -1.15 -18.71 15.61
N PRO A 272 -0.52 -18.95 16.77
CA PRO A 272 0.94 -18.98 16.87
C PRO A 272 1.64 -19.98 15.93
N GLY A 273 0.98 -21.09 15.60
CA GLY A 273 1.50 -22.08 14.65
C GLY A 273 1.53 -21.60 13.19
N ALA A 274 0.76 -20.57 12.83
CA ALA A 274 0.75 -19.97 11.50
C ALA A 274 1.88 -18.94 11.33
N VAL A 275 3.11 -19.34 11.68
CA VAL A 275 4.31 -18.50 11.78
C VAL A 275 4.48 -17.56 10.57
N ARG A 276 4.33 -18.11 9.35
CA ARG A 276 4.54 -17.36 8.12
C ARG A 276 3.55 -16.22 7.93
N LEU A 277 2.27 -16.48 8.18
CA LEU A 277 1.21 -15.47 8.10
C LEU A 277 1.41 -14.39 9.17
N ARG A 278 1.83 -14.78 10.37
CA ARG A 278 2.18 -13.82 11.43
C ARG A 278 3.37 -12.93 11.05
N LEU A 279 4.44 -13.49 10.50
CA LEU A 279 5.60 -12.72 10.06
C LEU A 279 5.24 -11.72 8.94
N ALA A 280 4.41 -12.16 7.98
CA ALA A 280 3.91 -11.32 6.89
C ALA A 280 3.17 -10.08 7.41
N CYS A 281 2.38 -10.22 8.48
CA CYS A 281 1.70 -9.09 9.12
C CYS A 281 2.64 -8.29 10.04
N LEU A 282 3.50 -8.97 10.80
CA LEU A 282 4.32 -8.36 11.83
C LEU A 282 5.36 -7.40 11.24
N TRP A 283 6.07 -7.76 10.17
CA TRP A 283 7.15 -6.90 9.66
C TRP A 283 6.64 -5.52 9.19
N PRO A 284 5.57 -5.40 8.38
CA PRO A 284 4.98 -4.10 8.03
C PRO A 284 4.53 -3.29 9.25
N ILE A 285 3.96 -3.93 10.27
CA ILE A 285 3.55 -3.25 11.51
C ILE A 285 4.76 -2.63 12.22
N MET A 286 5.83 -3.41 12.37
CA MET A 286 7.01 -2.96 13.11
C MET A 286 7.76 -1.85 12.38
N ILE A 287 7.88 -1.98 11.05
CA ILE A 287 8.46 -0.93 10.20
C ILE A 287 7.58 0.32 10.25
N GLY A 288 6.26 0.18 10.14
CA GLY A 288 5.32 1.28 10.19
C GLY A 288 5.37 2.05 11.51
N LEU A 289 5.32 1.34 12.65
CA LEU A 289 5.47 1.95 13.97
C LEU A 289 6.81 2.67 14.13
N ASP A 290 7.91 2.08 13.67
CA ASP A 290 9.23 2.73 13.71
C ASP A 290 9.25 3.97 12.79
N THR A 291 8.57 3.94 11.64
CA THR A 291 8.37 5.13 10.77
C THR A 291 7.54 6.22 11.47
N LEU A 292 6.47 5.88 12.22
CA LEU A 292 5.71 6.88 12.97
C LEU A 292 6.57 7.59 14.04
N VAL A 293 7.50 6.87 14.69
CA VAL A 293 8.46 7.49 15.63
C VAL A 293 9.37 8.47 14.90
N LEU A 294 9.88 8.09 13.71
CA LEU A 294 10.73 8.96 12.91
C LEU A 294 9.97 10.21 12.47
N LEU A 295 8.74 10.07 11.99
CA LEU A 295 7.88 11.19 11.58
C LEU A 295 7.58 12.13 12.76
N ALA A 296 7.21 11.59 13.92
CA ALA A 296 6.92 12.39 15.11
C ALA A 296 8.13 13.22 15.60
N ARG A 297 9.35 12.80 15.25
CA ARG A 297 10.62 13.46 15.61
C ARG A 297 11.21 14.30 14.47
N ASN A 298 10.58 14.33 13.31
CA ASN A 298 11.11 15.03 12.14
C ASN A 298 10.63 16.48 12.13
N ASP A 299 11.47 17.38 12.62
CA ASP A 299 11.16 18.81 12.63
C ASP A 299 11.16 19.43 11.22
N ALA A 300 11.78 18.76 10.25
CA ALA A 300 11.84 19.13 8.83
C ALA A 300 10.97 18.21 7.95
N TRP A 301 9.77 17.84 8.43
CA TRP A 301 8.87 16.90 7.75
C TRP A 301 8.58 17.22 6.27
N LEU A 302 8.46 18.51 5.91
CA LEU A 302 8.16 18.97 4.55
C LEU A 302 9.42 19.15 3.68
N ASP A 303 10.61 18.90 4.23
CA ASP A 303 11.87 18.89 3.49
C ASP A 303 12.08 17.51 2.81
N PRO A 304 12.22 17.45 1.47
CA PRO A 304 12.39 16.21 0.72
C PRO A 304 13.77 15.58 0.97
N ALA A 305 14.73 16.34 1.48
CA ALA A 305 16.02 15.83 1.92
C ALA A 305 15.93 15.14 3.29
N SER A 306 14.90 15.43 4.09
CA SER A 306 14.69 14.89 5.45
C SER A 306 13.64 13.77 5.48
N ILE A 307 13.85 12.70 4.72
CA ILE A 307 12.87 11.60 4.65
C ILE A 307 12.91 10.73 5.91
N SER A 308 11.75 10.53 6.54
CA SER A 308 11.56 9.63 7.68
C SER A 308 11.56 8.15 7.26
N LYS A 309 12.75 7.60 7.02
CA LYS A 309 12.94 6.23 6.51
C LYS A 309 13.66 5.33 7.49
N VAL A 310 13.06 4.17 7.79
CA VAL A 310 13.71 3.11 8.57
C VAL A 310 14.90 2.56 7.79
N ARG A 311 16.06 2.49 8.45
CA ARG A 311 17.31 2.03 7.82
C ARG A 311 17.24 0.52 7.55
N ARG A 312 17.88 0.07 6.47
CA ARG A 312 17.93 -1.36 6.10
C ARG A 312 18.42 -2.27 7.25
N ASN A 313 19.42 -1.84 8.00
CA ASN A 313 19.94 -2.60 9.13
C ASN A 313 18.91 -2.75 10.26
N ASP A 314 18.05 -1.75 10.48
CA ASP A 314 16.99 -1.83 11.49
C ASP A 314 15.87 -2.76 11.01
N VAL A 315 15.57 -2.79 9.70
CA VAL A 315 14.68 -3.80 9.10
C VAL A 315 15.25 -5.21 9.31
N TYR A 316 16.54 -5.44 9.07
CA TYR A 316 17.15 -6.75 9.32
C TYR A 316 17.12 -7.15 10.80
N ARG A 317 17.28 -6.20 11.72
CA ARG A 317 17.12 -6.44 13.16
C ARG A 317 15.68 -6.82 13.51
N ILE A 318 14.67 -6.16 12.94
CA ILE A 318 13.26 -6.54 13.10
C ILE A 318 13.05 -7.99 12.64
N ILE A 319 13.54 -8.34 11.45
CA ILE A 319 13.40 -9.69 10.89
C ILE A 319 14.07 -10.71 11.80
N ALA A 320 15.33 -10.51 12.19
CA ALA A 320 16.07 -11.43 13.06
C ALA A 320 15.38 -11.61 14.43
N ALA A 321 14.96 -10.50 15.05
CA ALA A 321 14.30 -10.53 16.35
C ALA A 321 12.91 -11.18 16.29
N SER A 322 12.21 -11.11 15.15
CA SER A 322 10.86 -11.66 15.02
C SER A 322 10.80 -13.19 15.11
N LEU A 323 11.87 -13.89 14.71
CA LEU A 323 11.89 -15.36 14.65
C LEU A 323 11.62 -16.05 16.00
N PRO A 324 12.28 -15.70 17.12
CA PRO A 324 11.95 -16.29 18.42
C PRO A 324 10.61 -15.80 19.00
N MET A 325 10.12 -14.63 18.58
CA MET A 325 8.94 -14.01 19.20
C MET A 325 7.61 -14.43 18.56
N VAL A 326 7.63 -14.78 17.27
CA VAL A 326 6.42 -14.96 16.46
C VAL A 326 5.50 -16.09 16.94
N ALA A 327 6.04 -17.06 17.68
CA ALA A 327 5.26 -18.16 18.26
C ALA A 327 4.58 -17.79 19.60
N SER A 328 4.71 -16.55 20.09
CA SER A 328 4.13 -16.14 21.38
C SER A 328 3.32 -14.85 21.30
N ASN A 329 2.03 -14.93 21.60
CA ASN A 329 1.15 -13.76 21.66
C ASN A 329 1.59 -12.76 22.74
N GLY A 330 2.08 -13.26 23.88
CA GLY A 330 2.58 -12.40 24.96
C GLY A 330 3.82 -11.62 24.54
N MET A 331 4.78 -12.27 23.91
CA MET A 331 6.00 -11.62 23.44
C MET A 331 5.72 -10.60 22.33
N LEU A 332 4.89 -10.96 21.33
CA LEU A 332 4.52 -10.02 20.28
C LEU A 332 3.80 -8.80 20.85
N ARG A 333 2.83 -9.00 21.76
CA ARG A 333 2.12 -7.90 22.42
C ARG A 333 3.06 -6.99 23.20
N ALA A 334 4.00 -7.54 23.95
CA ALA A 334 4.98 -6.74 24.67
C ALA A 334 5.90 -5.95 23.73
N TRP A 335 6.31 -6.56 22.62
CA TRP A 335 7.21 -5.95 21.64
C TRP A 335 6.55 -4.82 20.85
N THR A 336 5.30 -5.01 20.41
CA THR A 336 4.52 -3.97 19.72
C THR A 336 4.11 -2.87 20.69
N ALA A 337 3.69 -3.20 21.92
CA ALA A 337 3.34 -2.19 22.93
C ALA A 337 4.51 -1.27 23.28
N ARG A 338 5.76 -1.79 23.27
CA ARG A 338 6.95 -0.94 23.45
C ARG A 338 7.10 0.11 22.36
N ARG A 339 6.80 -0.23 21.10
CA ARG A 339 6.86 0.70 19.97
C ARG A 339 5.70 1.67 19.96
N ILE A 340 4.50 1.20 20.28
CA ILE A 340 3.32 2.07 20.47
C ILE A 340 3.63 3.15 21.52
N ARG A 341 4.18 2.77 22.68
CA ARG A 341 4.62 3.74 23.70
C ARG A 341 5.71 4.69 23.21
N ALA A 342 6.60 4.24 22.32
CA ALA A 342 7.62 5.12 21.75
C ALA A 342 7.01 6.17 20.81
N VAL A 343 5.97 5.81 20.04
CA VAL A 343 5.21 6.75 19.22
C VAL A 343 4.47 7.75 20.12
N GLU A 344 3.75 7.26 21.13
CA GLU A 344 3.02 8.10 22.10
C GLU A 344 3.96 9.08 22.81
N ALA A 345 5.13 8.60 23.24
CA ALA A 345 6.15 9.44 23.87
C ALA A 345 6.70 10.51 22.90
N ALA A 346 6.92 10.17 21.62
CA ALA A 346 7.37 11.14 20.62
C ALA A 346 6.31 12.23 20.35
N LEU A 347 5.03 11.84 20.26
CA LEU A 347 3.92 12.78 20.11
C LEU A 347 3.73 13.68 21.35
N SER A 348 4.00 13.15 22.54
CA SER A 348 3.88 13.89 23.80
C SER A 348 5.05 14.82 24.09
N ALA A 349 6.28 14.40 23.76
CA ALA A 349 7.48 15.21 23.98
C ALA A 349 7.47 16.49 23.13
N ALA A 350 6.90 16.43 21.94
CA ALA A 350 6.81 17.53 21.01
C ALA A 350 5.57 18.43 21.17
N THR A 351 4.72 18.16 22.17
CA THR A 351 3.59 19.03 22.56
C THR A 351 3.85 19.80 23.86
N ARG A 352 5.02 19.62 24.49
CA ARG A 352 5.44 20.43 25.64
C ARG A 352 6.09 21.73 25.14
N PRO A 353 5.73 22.89 25.72
CA PRO A 353 6.19 24.21 25.30
C PRO A 353 7.70 24.42 25.49
#